data_AF-A0A1G4S991-F1
#
_entry.id   AF-A0A1G4S991-F1
#
_cell.length_a   1.000
_cell.length_b   1.000
_cell.length_c   1.000
_cell.angle_alpha   90.00
_cell.angle_beta   90.00
_cell.angle_gamma   90.00
#
_symmetry.space_group_name_H-M   'P 1'
#
loop_
_entity.id
_entity.type
_entity.pdbx_description
1 polymer ?
#
loop_
_entity_poly.entity_id
_entity_poly.type
_entity_poly.pdbx_seq_one_letter_code
_entity_poly.pdbx_strand_id
1 'polypeptide(L)'
;MSTKDLWDRFVKAVEADQGGFRAPPLEMTAIVVQMERRLQNWKVSTLADFAGVSVSTVERVERGEPVSRESLDQIAVALGHEVGHYTEPRWPRPMEDVHAEMAEQFGNMEVVKVKVLKTQADVRQIANCHACLPVTPQLPAEFQDEVLGLVEWFDLAGFLMCGALNGGHGGEGRRRELYSDILEAVADLERKGLTVLCGVMDAPRPDFEDHRVAVLSVSQKATDPGAPKRKIMLIDRRLAYGPGRSLWDIEESVGSQTGDEKSTTNPCA
;
A
#
# COMPACT_ATOMS: atom_id res chain seq x y z
N MET A 1 4.57 1.53 -26.74
CA MET A 1 4.41 0.07 -26.63
C MET A 1 3.34 -0.19 -25.59
N SER A 2 2.33 -1.01 -25.88
CA SER A 2 1.23 -1.25 -24.93
C SER A 2 1.64 -2.31 -23.89
N THR A 3 0.97 -2.32 -22.73
CA THR A 3 1.18 -3.35 -21.70
C THR A 3 0.87 -4.75 -22.24
N LYS A 4 -0.07 -4.86 -23.19
CA LYS A 4 -0.38 -6.11 -23.89
C LYS A 4 0.81 -6.59 -24.72
N ASP A 5 1.48 -5.69 -25.46
CA ASP A 5 2.66 -6.06 -26.26
C ASP A 5 3.83 -6.53 -25.37
N LEU A 6 4.01 -5.90 -24.19
CA LEU A 6 5.01 -6.34 -23.21
C LEU A 6 4.66 -7.72 -22.64
N TRP A 7 3.38 -7.96 -22.33
CA TRP A 7 2.92 -9.25 -21.83
C TRP A 7 3.14 -10.36 -22.87
N ASP A 8 2.76 -10.12 -24.12
CA ASP A 8 2.94 -11.09 -25.21
C ASP A 8 4.43 -11.41 -25.43
N ARG A 9 5.33 -10.42 -25.27
CA ARG A 9 6.78 -10.65 -25.31
C ARG A 9 7.29 -11.42 -24.08
N PHE A 10 6.79 -11.11 -22.89
CA PHE A 10 7.13 -11.82 -21.67
C PHE A 10 6.74 -13.30 -21.77
N VAL A 11 5.49 -13.60 -22.16
CA VAL A 11 5.01 -14.98 -22.35
C VAL A 11 5.92 -15.73 -23.33
N LYS A 12 6.25 -15.13 -24.47
CA LYS A 12 7.21 -15.73 -25.42
C LYS A 12 8.60 -15.95 -24.82
N ALA A 13 9.10 -15.04 -23.99
CA ALA A 13 10.40 -15.15 -23.35
C ALA A 13 10.43 -16.21 -22.22
N VAL A 14 9.28 -16.50 -21.61
CA VAL A 14 9.09 -17.58 -20.64
C VAL A 14 8.92 -18.92 -21.35
N GLU A 15 8.11 -18.99 -22.41
CA GLU A 15 7.89 -20.21 -23.19
C GLU A 15 9.15 -20.69 -23.94
N ALA A 16 10.00 -19.75 -24.36
CA ALA A 16 11.29 -20.06 -24.97
C ALA A 16 12.35 -20.53 -23.96
N ASP A 17 12.04 -20.53 -22.66
CA ASP A 17 12.99 -20.81 -21.58
C ASP A 17 13.08 -22.31 -21.25
N GLN A 18 14.31 -22.82 -21.17
CA GLN A 18 14.61 -24.24 -20.93
C GLN A 18 15.07 -24.53 -19.48
N GLY A 19 14.77 -23.64 -18.53
CA GLY A 19 15.16 -23.78 -17.14
C GLY A 19 16.64 -23.44 -16.91
N GLY A 20 16.91 -22.32 -16.24
CA GLY A 20 18.27 -21.91 -15.91
C GLY A 20 18.29 -20.73 -14.93
N PHE A 21 19.39 -20.59 -14.20
CA PHE A 21 19.61 -19.50 -13.25
C PHE A 21 19.85 -18.17 -14.00
N ARG A 22 18.85 -17.27 -14.03
CA ARG A 22 18.88 -16.06 -14.86
C ARG A 22 18.20 -14.87 -14.19
N ALA A 23 18.60 -13.67 -14.60
CA ALA A 23 17.96 -12.44 -14.13
C ALA A 23 16.51 -12.35 -14.64
N PRO A 24 15.64 -11.59 -13.97
CA PRO A 24 14.28 -11.35 -14.42
C PRO A 24 14.23 -10.82 -15.87
N PRO A 25 13.28 -11.28 -16.71
CA PRO A 25 13.11 -10.72 -18.04
C PRO A 25 12.86 -9.21 -18.01
N LEU A 26 13.41 -8.48 -18.98
CA LEU A 26 13.26 -7.03 -19.07
C LEU A 26 11.79 -6.62 -19.24
N GLU A 27 11.00 -7.44 -19.94
CA GLU A 27 9.57 -7.24 -20.11
C GLU A 27 8.79 -7.38 -18.80
N MET A 28 9.16 -8.33 -17.95
CA MET A 28 8.57 -8.48 -16.62
C MET A 28 8.90 -7.27 -15.75
N THR A 29 10.17 -6.87 -15.74
CA THR A 29 10.64 -5.68 -15.03
C THR A 29 9.89 -4.43 -15.49
N ALA A 30 9.71 -4.26 -16.81
CA ALA A 30 8.97 -3.14 -17.38
C ALA A 30 7.51 -3.10 -16.89
N ILE A 31 6.82 -4.25 -16.87
CA ILE A 31 5.42 -4.35 -16.42
C ILE A 31 5.30 -4.01 -14.94
N VAL A 32 6.17 -4.58 -14.09
CA VAL A 32 6.16 -4.34 -12.64
C VAL A 32 6.43 -2.86 -12.33
N VAL A 33 7.49 -2.28 -12.90
CA VAL A 33 7.82 -0.86 -12.71
C VAL A 33 6.68 0.05 -13.16
N GLN A 34 6.06 -0.23 -14.32
CA GLN A 34 4.88 0.53 -14.78
C GLN A 34 3.70 0.41 -13.82
N MET A 35 3.44 -0.80 -13.32
CA MET A 35 2.31 -1.09 -12.44
C MET A 35 2.48 -0.36 -11.10
N GLU A 36 3.61 -0.53 -10.44
CA GLU A 36 3.90 0.06 -9.12
C GLU A 36 3.87 1.59 -9.19
N ARG A 37 4.53 2.19 -10.19
CA ARG A 37 4.50 3.64 -10.41
C ARG A 37 3.07 4.15 -10.60
N ARG A 38 2.22 3.43 -11.33
CA ARG A 38 0.82 3.82 -11.56
C ARG A 38 -0.04 3.66 -10.30
N LEU A 39 0.19 2.62 -9.50
CA LEU A 39 -0.48 2.43 -8.21
C LEU A 39 -0.15 3.57 -7.24
N GLN A 40 1.11 4.00 -7.22
CA GLN A 40 1.54 5.16 -6.43
C GLN A 40 1.10 6.50 -7.06
N ASN A 41 0.60 6.49 -8.29
CA ASN A 41 0.22 7.66 -9.09
C ASN A 41 1.39 8.63 -9.34
N TRP A 42 2.58 8.07 -9.52
CA TRP A 42 3.80 8.79 -9.84
C TRP A 42 3.94 9.05 -11.34
N LYS A 43 4.50 10.22 -11.68
CA LYS A 43 4.96 10.48 -13.05
C LYS A 43 6.29 9.75 -13.30
N VAL A 44 6.64 9.56 -14.56
CA VAL A 44 7.97 9.02 -14.94
C VAL A 44 9.09 9.89 -14.36
N SER A 45 8.94 11.23 -14.41
CA SER A 45 9.90 12.15 -13.82
C SER A 45 10.04 11.97 -12.31
N THR A 46 8.94 11.71 -11.60
CA THR A 46 8.95 11.49 -10.15
C THR A 46 9.78 10.26 -9.79
N LEU A 47 9.56 9.14 -10.48
CA LEU A 47 10.38 7.94 -10.26
C LEU A 47 11.85 8.18 -10.61
N ALA A 48 12.12 8.92 -11.68
CA ALA A 48 13.48 9.27 -12.08
C ALA A 48 14.20 10.10 -10.99
N ASP A 49 13.50 11.08 -10.41
CA ASP A 49 14.01 11.92 -9.33
C ASP A 49 14.31 11.09 -8.06
N PHE A 50 13.40 10.20 -7.65
CA PHE A 50 13.60 9.32 -6.48
C PHE A 50 14.73 8.31 -6.68
N ALA A 51 14.85 7.74 -7.88
CA ALA A 51 15.90 6.80 -8.21
C ALA A 51 17.24 7.45 -8.51
N GLY A 52 17.31 8.78 -8.66
CA GLY A 52 18.53 9.48 -9.07
C GLY A 52 19.01 9.13 -10.49
N VAL A 53 18.08 8.77 -11.38
CA VAL A 53 18.37 8.40 -12.78
C VAL A 53 17.74 9.40 -13.75
N SER A 54 18.12 9.34 -15.03
CA SER A 54 17.47 10.17 -16.04
C SER A 54 16.05 9.70 -16.36
N VAL A 55 15.16 10.63 -16.73
CA VAL A 55 13.80 10.31 -17.22
C VAL A 55 13.86 9.31 -18.38
N SER A 56 14.80 9.50 -19.31
CA SER A 56 15.00 8.59 -20.44
C SER A 56 15.36 7.18 -20.00
N THR A 57 16.12 7.02 -18.90
CA THR A 57 16.42 5.71 -18.33
C THR A 57 15.15 4.99 -17.89
N VAL A 58 14.27 5.68 -17.17
CA VAL A 58 12.98 5.12 -16.74
C VAL A 58 12.10 4.77 -17.94
N GLU A 59 12.02 5.63 -18.95
CA GLU A 59 11.25 5.36 -20.17
C GLU A 59 11.79 4.17 -20.97
N ARG A 60 13.10 3.92 -20.95
CA ARG A 60 13.72 2.72 -21.54
C ARG A 60 13.33 1.48 -20.76
N VAL A 61 13.44 1.52 -19.43
CA VAL A 61 13.01 0.40 -18.55
C VAL A 61 11.54 0.07 -18.79
N GLU A 62 10.66 1.07 -18.81
CA GLU A 62 9.23 0.84 -19.05
C GLU A 62 8.92 0.32 -20.46
N ARG A 63 9.83 0.46 -21.44
CA ARG A 63 9.69 -0.14 -22.78
C ARG A 63 10.28 -1.55 -22.89
N GLY A 64 10.83 -2.09 -21.80
CA GLY A 64 11.56 -3.36 -21.80
C GLY A 64 12.87 -3.28 -22.58
N GLU A 65 13.51 -2.11 -22.61
CA GLU A 65 14.81 -1.92 -23.24
C GLU A 65 15.94 -2.12 -22.23
N PRO A 66 17.10 -2.65 -22.67
CA PRO A 66 18.22 -2.86 -21.77
C PRO A 66 18.77 -1.53 -21.24
N VAL A 67 19.08 -1.50 -19.95
CA VAL A 67 19.74 -0.39 -19.25
C VAL A 67 20.85 -0.96 -18.35
N SER A 68 21.61 -0.10 -17.68
CA SER A 68 22.65 -0.55 -16.75
C SER A 68 22.02 -1.25 -15.53
N ARG A 69 22.75 -2.22 -14.94
CA ARG A 69 22.31 -2.91 -13.71
C ARG A 69 22.16 -1.92 -12.56
N GLU A 70 23.12 -1.02 -12.40
CA GLU A 70 23.09 0.05 -11.39
C GLU A 70 21.81 0.88 -11.47
N SER A 71 21.37 1.27 -12.67
CA SER A 71 20.12 2.00 -12.85
C SER A 71 18.88 1.19 -12.49
N LEU A 72 18.89 -0.13 -12.72
CA LEU A 72 17.78 -1.00 -12.32
C LEU A 72 17.73 -1.15 -10.79
N ASP A 73 18.87 -1.28 -10.14
CA ASP A 73 18.95 -1.38 -8.68
C ASP A 73 18.53 -0.05 -8.02
N GLN A 74 18.92 1.09 -8.59
CA GLN A 74 18.43 2.41 -8.16
C GLN A 74 16.91 2.55 -8.28
N ILE A 75 16.33 2.08 -9.38
CA ILE A 75 14.87 2.06 -9.57
C ILE A 75 14.20 1.09 -8.60
N ALA A 76 14.79 -0.08 -8.34
CA ALA A 76 14.28 -1.05 -7.36
C ALA A 76 14.19 -0.42 -5.97
N VAL A 77 15.27 0.19 -5.50
CA VAL A 77 15.33 0.88 -4.20
C VAL A 77 14.30 2.01 -4.11
N ALA A 78 14.15 2.82 -5.16
CA ALA A 78 13.15 3.89 -5.18
C ALA A 78 11.70 3.39 -5.08
N LEU A 79 11.43 2.17 -5.54
CA LEU A 79 10.12 1.52 -5.43
C LEU A 79 9.94 0.74 -4.12
N GLY A 80 10.96 0.73 -3.25
CA GLY A 80 10.95 0.05 -1.96
C GLY A 80 11.45 -1.40 -1.99
N HIS A 81 12.07 -1.83 -3.10
CA HIS A 81 12.69 -3.15 -3.21
C HIS A 81 14.17 -3.12 -2.83
N GLU A 82 14.72 -4.30 -2.55
CA GLU A 82 16.15 -4.46 -2.30
C GLU A 82 16.98 -4.34 -3.59
N VAL A 83 18.25 -3.97 -3.43
CA VAL A 83 19.25 -4.05 -4.51
C VAL A 83 19.31 -5.47 -5.04
N GLY A 84 19.35 -5.65 -6.36
CA GLY A 84 19.34 -6.98 -6.96
C GLY A 84 17.95 -7.49 -7.33
N HIS A 85 16.86 -6.88 -6.85
CA HIS A 85 15.50 -7.35 -7.11
C HIS A 85 15.18 -7.56 -8.61
N TYR A 86 15.69 -6.68 -9.48
CA TYR A 86 15.55 -6.79 -10.95
C TYR A 86 16.80 -7.30 -11.68
N THR A 87 17.92 -7.51 -11.00
CA THR A 87 19.21 -7.77 -11.65
C THR A 87 19.87 -9.07 -11.23
N GLU A 88 19.52 -9.62 -10.08
CA GLU A 88 20.08 -10.87 -9.57
C GLU A 88 19.49 -12.07 -10.30
N PRO A 89 20.36 -12.98 -10.78
CA PRO A 89 19.90 -14.24 -11.31
C PRO A 89 19.19 -15.07 -10.25
N ARG A 90 18.03 -15.62 -10.60
CA ARG A 90 17.26 -16.52 -9.76
C ARG A 90 16.74 -17.68 -10.60
N TRP A 91 16.39 -18.77 -9.93
CA TRP A 91 15.70 -19.87 -10.60
C TRP A 91 14.29 -19.43 -10.96
N PRO A 92 13.87 -19.54 -12.23
CA PRO A 92 12.49 -19.31 -12.61
C PRO A 92 11.59 -20.21 -11.79
N ARG A 93 10.65 -19.60 -11.05
CA ARG A 93 9.67 -20.37 -10.30
C ARG A 93 8.70 -21.02 -11.28
N PRO A 94 8.28 -22.28 -11.02
CA PRO A 94 7.17 -22.88 -11.75
C PRO A 94 5.95 -21.96 -11.77
N MET A 95 5.24 -21.92 -12.90
CA MET A 95 4.05 -21.05 -13.03
C MET A 95 2.98 -21.36 -11.98
N GLU A 96 2.87 -22.63 -11.55
CA GLU A 96 1.95 -23.04 -10.48
C GLU A 96 2.30 -22.37 -9.15
N ASP A 97 3.58 -22.32 -8.78
CA ASP A 97 4.04 -21.66 -7.56
C ASP A 97 3.83 -20.14 -7.64
N VAL A 98 4.10 -19.54 -8.81
CA VAL A 98 3.84 -18.12 -9.06
C VAL A 98 2.35 -17.82 -8.90
N HIS A 99 1.46 -18.66 -9.46
CA HIS A 99 0.02 -18.48 -9.31
C HIS A 99 -0.44 -18.65 -7.87
N ALA A 100 0.10 -19.64 -7.13
CA ALA A 100 -0.24 -19.86 -5.74
C ALA A 100 0.16 -18.66 -4.88
N GLU A 101 1.37 -18.14 -5.05
CA GLU A 101 1.85 -16.95 -4.33
C GLU A 101 1.10 -15.69 -4.74
N MET A 102 0.81 -15.49 -6.03
CA MET A 102 -0.04 -14.38 -6.47
C MET A 102 -1.45 -14.47 -5.87
N ALA A 103 -2.02 -15.68 -5.78
CA ALA A 103 -3.30 -15.89 -5.13
C ALA A 103 -3.22 -15.63 -3.62
N GLU A 104 -2.12 -15.98 -2.97
CA GLU A 104 -1.90 -15.69 -1.55
C GLU A 104 -1.74 -14.18 -1.29
N GLN A 105 -0.91 -13.51 -2.10
CA GLN A 105 -0.56 -12.10 -1.96
C GLN A 105 -1.71 -11.19 -2.38
N PHE A 106 -2.37 -11.47 -3.52
CA PHE A 106 -3.39 -10.60 -4.09
C PHE A 106 -4.82 -11.11 -3.88
N GLY A 107 -5.03 -12.39 -3.56
CA GLY A 107 -6.37 -12.96 -3.39
C GLY A 107 -7.15 -12.37 -2.21
N ASN A 108 -6.45 -11.75 -1.25
CA ASN A 108 -7.05 -11.04 -0.12
C ASN A 108 -7.08 -9.52 -0.30
N MET A 109 -6.61 -8.99 -1.43
CA MET A 109 -6.55 -7.53 -1.66
C MET A 109 -7.90 -7.01 -2.14
N GLU A 110 -8.43 -6.01 -1.45
CA GLU A 110 -9.65 -5.29 -1.80
C GLU A 110 -9.30 -3.93 -2.41
N VAL A 111 -9.97 -3.56 -3.51
CA VAL A 111 -9.80 -2.25 -4.13
C VAL A 111 -10.67 -1.23 -3.40
N VAL A 112 -10.06 -0.43 -2.54
CA VAL A 112 -10.73 0.60 -1.77
C VAL A 112 -10.67 1.93 -2.51
N LYS A 113 -11.83 2.55 -2.78
CA LYS A 113 -11.88 3.92 -3.30
C LYS A 113 -11.49 4.90 -2.21
N VAL A 114 -10.52 5.76 -2.50
CA VAL A 114 -10.00 6.75 -1.55
C VAL A 114 -10.07 8.16 -2.10
N LYS A 115 -10.09 9.14 -1.19
CA LYS A 115 -10.03 10.58 -1.46
C LYS A 115 -9.33 11.28 -0.29
N VAL A 116 -8.87 12.51 -0.50
CA VAL A 116 -8.35 13.33 0.60
C VAL A 116 -9.48 13.65 1.57
N LEU A 117 -9.22 13.46 2.87
CA LEU A 117 -10.16 13.75 3.94
C LEU A 117 -10.29 15.26 4.14
N LYS A 118 -11.42 15.86 3.77
CA LYS A 118 -11.58 17.34 3.77
C LYS A 118 -12.89 17.85 4.35
N THR A 119 -13.93 17.03 4.41
CA THR A 119 -15.28 17.51 4.71
C THR A 119 -15.88 16.80 5.93
N GLN A 120 -16.82 17.45 6.61
CA GLN A 120 -17.56 16.82 7.70
C GLN A 120 -18.37 15.60 7.22
N ALA A 121 -18.74 15.55 5.93
CA ALA A 121 -19.38 14.39 5.33
C ALA A 121 -18.44 13.17 5.29
N ASP A 122 -17.15 13.40 5.02
CA ASP A 122 -16.13 12.36 5.07
C ASP A 122 -15.94 11.86 6.50
N VAL A 123 -15.83 12.79 7.46
CA VAL A 123 -15.71 12.45 8.88
C VAL A 123 -16.90 11.61 9.34
N ARG A 124 -18.12 12.04 9.00
CA ARG A 124 -19.34 11.30 9.28
C ARG A 124 -19.32 9.92 8.62
N GLN A 125 -18.86 9.79 7.38
CA GLN A 125 -18.79 8.51 6.68
C GLN A 125 -17.88 7.52 7.43
N ILE A 126 -16.70 7.99 7.85
CA ILE A 126 -15.72 7.20 8.60
C ILE A 126 -16.27 6.82 9.97
N ALA A 127 -16.82 7.79 10.71
CA ALA A 127 -17.39 7.55 12.04
C ALA A 127 -18.61 6.60 12.04
N ASN A 128 -19.26 6.36 10.90
CA ASN A 128 -20.32 5.35 10.78
C ASN A 128 -19.80 3.95 10.40
N CYS A 129 -18.48 3.75 10.34
CA CYS A 129 -17.86 2.44 10.21
C CYS A 129 -17.68 1.80 11.60
N HIS A 130 -17.46 0.49 11.62
CA HIS A 130 -17.34 -0.28 12.87
C HIS A 130 -15.92 -0.34 13.43
N ALA A 131 -14.94 -0.07 12.57
CA ALA A 131 -13.54 0.03 12.93
C ALA A 131 -12.83 1.01 12.00
N CYS A 132 -11.67 1.49 12.46
CA CYS A 132 -10.78 2.34 11.70
C CYS A 132 -9.43 1.63 11.54
N LEU A 133 -8.98 1.45 10.30
CA LEU A 133 -7.71 0.83 9.93
C LEU A 133 -6.72 1.93 9.48
N PRO A 134 -5.73 2.31 10.31
CA PRO A 134 -4.65 3.18 9.87
C PRO A 134 -3.70 2.45 8.91
N VAL A 135 -3.33 3.11 7.81
CA VAL A 135 -2.39 2.61 6.80
C VAL A 135 -1.30 3.65 6.58
N THR A 136 -0.12 3.42 7.14
CA THR A 136 0.97 4.41 7.29
C THR A 136 2.22 4.03 6.49
N PRO A 137 2.15 3.96 5.15
CA PRO A 137 3.26 3.49 4.34
C PRO A 137 4.47 4.43 4.50
N GLN A 138 5.59 3.88 4.99
CA GLN A 138 6.87 4.58 5.13
C GLN A 138 6.74 5.88 5.96
N LEU A 139 5.81 5.90 6.92
CA LEU A 139 5.61 7.05 7.79
C LEU A 139 6.67 7.01 8.91
N PRO A 140 7.45 8.08 9.09
CA PRO A 140 8.41 8.16 10.20
C PRO A 140 7.74 7.96 11.57
N ALA A 141 8.46 7.31 12.49
CA ALA A 141 7.97 7.00 13.83
C ALA A 141 7.49 8.23 14.62
N GLU A 142 8.06 9.41 14.33
CA GLU A 142 7.70 10.69 14.97
C GLU A 142 6.25 11.16 14.70
N PHE A 143 5.56 10.58 13.71
CA PHE A 143 4.16 10.91 13.41
C PHE A 143 3.16 9.85 13.90
N GLN A 144 3.64 8.73 14.48
CA GLN A 144 2.78 7.60 14.85
C GLN A 144 1.78 7.99 15.94
N ASP A 145 2.21 8.77 16.93
CA ASP A 145 1.35 9.23 18.03
C ASP A 145 0.23 10.15 17.52
N GLU A 146 0.50 11.03 16.55
CA GLU A 146 -0.56 11.88 15.99
C GLU A 146 -1.53 11.11 15.09
N VAL A 147 -1.07 10.07 14.38
CA VAL A 147 -1.97 9.17 13.63
C VAL A 147 -2.86 8.40 14.59
N LEU A 148 -2.30 7.88 15.68
CA LEU A 148 -3.05 7.22 16.75
C LEU A 148 -4.10 8.16 17.36
N GLY A 149 -3.70 9.38 17.71
CA GLY A 149 -4.63 10.39 18.22
C GLY A 149 -5.77 10.68 17.25
N LEU A 150 -5.49 10.74 15.93
CA LEU A 150 -6.55 10.90 14.92
C LEU A 150 -7.50 9.69 14.89
N VAL A 151 -6.98 8.46 15.02
CA VAL A 151 -7.82 7.24 15.10
C VAL A 151 -8.70 7.28 16.34
N GLU A 152 -8.16 7.65 17.50
CA GLU A 152 -8.93 7.80 18.75
C GLU A 152 -10.07 8.81 18.62
N TRP A 153 -9.83 9.94 17.93
CA TRP A 153 -10.89 10.90 17.63
C TRP A 153 -12.02 10.30 16.77
N PHE A 154 -11.68 9.44 15.81
CA PHE A 154 -12.67 8.73 14.99
C PHE A 154 -13.44 7.68 15.79
N ASP A 155 -12.78 6.96 16.69
CA ASP A 155 -13.44 6.01 17.59
C ASP A 155 -14.41 6.73 18.53
N LEU A 156 -14.02 7.89 19.08
CA LEU A 156 -14.90 8.75 19.86
C LEU A 156 -16.11 9.22 19.04
N ALA A 157 -15.89 9.67 17.80
CA ALA A 157 -16.97 10.07 16.90
C ALA A 157 -17.93 8.90 16.60
N GLY A 158 -17.41 7.71 16.34
CA GLY A 158 -18.21 6.51 16.12
C GLY A 158 -19.03 6.12 17.35
N PHE A 159 -18.41 6.14 18.53
CA PHE A 159 -19.09 5.89 19.79
C PHE A 159 -20.27 6.86 20.03
N LEU A 160 -20.07 8.16 19.78
CA LEU A 160 -21.14 9.17 19.91
C LEU A 160 -22.26 8.98 18.86
N MET A 161 -21.93 8.46 17.68
CA MET A 161 -22.89 8.19 16.61
C MET A 161 -23.75 6.95 16.88
N CYS A 162 -23.24 5.93 17.57
CA CYS A 162 -23.98 4.73 17.98
C CYS A 162 -25.14 5.00 18.95
N GLY A 163 -25.29 6.22 19.46
CA GLY A 163 -26.48 6.66 20.16
C GLY A 163 -26.67 6.14 21.58
N ALA A 164 -25.70 5.41 22.12
CA ALA A 164 -25.67 4.96 23.52
C ALA A 164 -25.80 6.12 24.54
N LEU A 165 -25.52 7.36 24.12
CA LEU A 165 -25.62 8.58 24.95
C LEU A 165 -26.71 9.56 24.52
N ASN A 166 -27.51 9.27 23.49
CA ASN A 166 -28.48 10.21 22.92
C ASN A 166 -29.82 10.28 23.71
N GLY A 167 -29.74 10.36 25.03
CA GLY A 167 -30.89 10.57 25.92
C GLY A 167 -31.41 12.02 26.01
N GLY A 168 -31.08 12.92 25.08
CA GLY A 168 -31.53 14.30 25.13
C GLY A 168 -31.28 15.11 23.85
N HIS A 169 -32.27 15.89 23.44
CA HIS A 169 -32.32 16.74 22.24
C HIS A 169 -31.34 17.94 22.27
N GLY A 170 -30.03 17.68 22.34
CA GLY A 170 -28.96 18.68 22.27
C GLY A 170 -27.71 18.24 21.50
N GLY A 171 -27.76 17.11 20.79
CA GLY A 171 -26.57 16.43 20.26
C GLY A 171 -26.03 16.93 18.91
N GLU A 172 -26.81 17.64 18.09
CA GLU A 172 -26.36 18.01 16.73
C GLU A 172 -25.27 19.08 16.71
N GLY A 173 -25.34 20.08 17.59
CA GLY A 173 -24.31 21.13 17.70
C GLY A 173 -22.96 20.55 18.10
N ARG A 174 -22.95 19.71 19.15
CA ARG A 174 -21.74 19.04 19.65
C ARG A 174 -21.08 18.11 18.63
N ARG A 175 -21.87 17.46 17.75
CA ARG A 175 -21.31 16.63 16.67
C ARG A 175 -20.60 17.46 15.61
N ARG A 176 -21.13 18.62 15.25
CA ARG A 176 -20.49 19.51 14.27
C ARG A 176 -19.20 20.11 14.80
N GLU A 177 -19.16 20.43 16.10
CA GLU A 177 -17.94 20.86 16.80
C GLU A 177 -16.88 19.75 16.72
N LEU A 178 -17.22 18.53 17.17
CA LEU A 178 -16.31 17.37 17.09
C LEU A 178 -15.80 17.10 15.67
N TYR A 179 -16.65 17.17 14.65
CA TYR A 179 -16.20 16.99 13.26
C TYR A 179 -15.26 18.10 12.81
N SER A 180 -15.41 19.31 13.34
CA SER A 180 -14.51 20.42 13.05
C SER A 180 -13.17 20.21 13.74
N ASP A 181 -13.16 19.72 14.98
CA ASP A 181 -11.93 19.38 15.73
C ASP A 181 -11.14 18.27 15.02
N ILE A 182 -11.83 17.24 14.50
CA ILE A 182 -11.19 16.18 13.69
C ILE A 182 -10.56 16.77 12.42
N LEU A 183 -11.26 17.66 11.72
CA LEU A 183 -10.74 18.29 10.51
C LEU A 183 -9.58 19.24 10.82
N GLU A 184 -9.56 19.87 12.00
CA GLU A 184 -8.42 20.66 12.47
C GLU A 184 -7.20 19.76 12.74
N ALA A 185 -7.38 18.62 13.41
CA ALA A 185 -6.32 17.63 13.58
C ALA A 185 -5.75 17.13 12.23
N VAL A 186 -6.63 16.89 11.24
CA VAL A 186 -6.22 16.54 9.87
C VAL A 186 -5.45 17.68 9.21
N ALA A 187 -5.92 18.93 9.35
CA ALA A 187 -5.24 20.09 8.81
C ALA A 187 -3.84 20.27 9.43
N ASP A 188 -3.68 19.93 10.70
CA ASP A 188 -2.40 19.99 11.41
C ASP A 188 -1.39 18.98 10.87
N LEU A 189 -1.82 17.74 10.60
CA LEU A 189 -1.02 16.74 9.90
C LEU A 189 -0.64 17.23 8.50
N GLU A 190 -1.57 17.87 7.78
CA GLU A 190 -1.29 18.40 6.45
C GLU A 190 -0.29 19.56 6.46
N ARG A 191 -0.32 20.42 7.49
CA ARG A 191 0.65 21.50 7.74
C ARG A 191 2.05 20.95 8.02
N LYS A 192 2.14 19.77 8.66
CA LYS A 192 3.39 19.02 8.86
C LYS A 192 3.90 18.31 7.59
N GLY A 193 3.20 18.46 6.46
CA GLY A 193 3.62 17.88 5.18
C GLY A 193 3.07 16.48 4.93
N LEU A 194 2.07 16.03 5.69
CA LEU A 194 1.40 14.76 5.46
C LEU A 194 0.21 14.91 4.50
N THR A 195 -0.26 13.77 3.99
CA THR A 195 -1.49 13.62 3.21
C THR A 195 -2.34 12.58 3.92
N VAL A 196 -3.59 12.93 4.23
CA VAL A 196 -4.56 12.03 4.85
C VAL A 196 -5.63 11.65 3.83
N LEU A 197 -5.63 10.39 3.43
CA LEU A 197 -6.65 9.80 2.57
C LEU A 197 -7.63 8.99 3.40
N CYS A 198 -8.90 9.02 3.02
CA CYS A 198 -9.94 8.20 3.60
C CYS A 198 -10.67 7.37 2.54
N GLY A 199 -11.05 6.15 2.91
CA GLY A 199 -11.92 5.26 2.15
C GLY A 199 -12.75 4.38 3.08
N VAL A 200 -13.68 3.63 2.51
CA VAL A 200 -14.47 2.62 3.25
C VAL A 200 -14.33 1.29 2.52
N MET A 201 -14.09 0.25 3.29
CA MET A 201 -13.97 -1.12 2.83
C MET A 201 -15.09 -1.96 3.46
N ASP A 202 -15.81 -2.72 2.63
CA ASP A 202 -16.74 -3.73 3.11
C ASP A 202 -15.94 -4.97 3.56
N ALA A 203 -16.05 -5.32 4.83
CA ALA A 203 -15.32 -6.40 5.46
C ALA A 203 -16.29 -7.30 6.24
N PRO A 204 -17.27 -7.93 5.57
CA PRO A 204 -18.30 -8.77 6.20
C PRO A 204 -17.65 -9.86 7.04
N ARG A 205 -18.19 -10.11 8.24
CA ARG A 205 -17.80 -11.20 9.13
C ARG A 205 -18.94 -12.21 9.27
N PRO A 206 -18.67 -13.49 9.58
CA PRO A 206 -19.73 -14.49 9.79
C PRO A 206 -20.76 -14.10 10.86
N ASP A 207 -20.34 -13.33 11.86
CA ASP A 207 -21.16 -12.79 12.94
C ASP A 207 -21.72 -11.39 12.66
N PHE A 208 -21.24 -10.73 11.59
CA PHE A 208 -21.59 -9.35 11.27
C PHE A 208 -21.44 -9.04 9.78
N GLU A 209 -22.50 -9.30 9.01
CA GLU A 209 -22.51 -9.21 7.55
C GLU A 209 -22.31 -7.78 7.03
N ASP A 210 -22.81 -6.77 7.75
CA ASP A 210 -22.69 -5.35 7.38
C ASP A 210 -21.38 -4.70 7.88
N HIS A 211 -20.39 -5.50 8.31
CA HIS A 211 -19.17 -4.97 8.91
C HIS A 211 -18.34 -4.14 7.90
N ARG A 212 -18.43 -2.82 8.04
CA ARG A 212 -17.61 -1.83 7.31
C ARG A 212 -16.42 -1.33 8.14
N VAL A 213 -15.27 -1.21 7.48
CA VAL A 213 -14.02 -0.67 8.06
C VAL A 213 -13.63 0.60 7.31
N ALA A 214 -13.38 1.67 8.05
CA ALA A 214 -12.78 2.87 7.48
C ALA A 214 -11.29 2.66 7.27
N VAL A 215 -10.79 3.05 6.10
CA VAL A 215 -9.36 3.03 5.79
C VAL A 215 -8.86 4.46 5.87
N LEU A 216 -7.93 4.72 6.79
CA LEU A 216 -7.24 6.00 6.93
C LEU A 216 -5.79 5.83 6.51
N SER A 217 -5.43 6.31 5.33
CA SER A 217 -4.04 6.30 4.90
C SER A 217 -3.36 7.62 5.17
N VAL A 218 -2.22 7.59 5.87
CA VAL A 218 -1.42 8.76 6.17
C VAL A 218 -0.02 8.56 5.60
N SER A 219 0.39 9.47 4.73
CA SER A 219 1.68 9.41 4.02
C SER A 219 2.36 10.77 3.98
N GLN A 220 3.68 10.81 3.95
CA GLN A 220 4.42 12.05 3.84
C GLN A 220 4.51 12.50 2.38
N LYS A 221 4.23 13.78 2.09
CA LYS A 221 4.27 14.32 0.72
C LYS A 221 5.66 14.21 0.07
N ALA A 222 6.71 14.22 0.90
CA ALA A 222 8.09 14.13 0.45
C ALA A 222 8.44 12.74 -0.12
N THR A 223 7.85 11.67 0.42
CA THR A 223 8.10 10.28 0.00
C THR A 223 6.96 9.74 -0.87
N ASP A 224 5.74 10.26 -0.74
CA ASP A 224 4.59 9.91 -1.57
C ASP A 224 3.88 11.14 -2.17
N PRO A 225 4.50 11.82 -3.15
CA PRO A 225 3.91 13.00 -3.79
C PRO A 225 2.66 12.68 -4.64
N GLY A 226 2.40 11.40 -4.92
CA GLY A 226 1.25 10.93 -5.69
C GLY A 226 -0.03 10.80 -4.85
N ALA A 227 0.10 10.65 -3.52
CA ALA A 227 -1.01 10.44 -2.60
C ALA A 227 -2.20 11.40 -2.77
N PRO A 228 -2.02 12.74 -2.90
CA PRO A 228 -3.17 13.65 -2.98
C PRO A 228 -4.08 13.44 -4.20
N LYS A 229 -3.59 12.75 -5.23
CA LYS A 229 -4.32 12.47 -6.47
C LYS A 229 -4.75 11.00 -6.58
N ARG A 230 -4.40 10.17 -5.59
CA ARG A 230 -4.73 8.75 -5.54
C ARG A 230 -6.25 8.57 -5.37
N LYS A 231 -6.83 7.68 -6.17
CA LYS A 231 -8.29 7.40 -6.18
C LYS A 231 -8.62 6.00 -5.67
N ILE A 232 -7.65 5.10 -5.67
CA ILE A 232 -7.78 3.72 -5.25
C ILE A 232 -6.58 3.32 -4.41
N MET A 233 -6.81 2.43 -3.44
CA MET A 233 -5.78 1.72 -2.70
C MET A 233 -6.11 0.24 -2.70
N LEU A 234 -5.09 -0.61 -2.74
CA LEU A 234 -5.26 -2.05 -2.54
C LEU A 234 -5.00 -2.30 -1.05
N ILE A 235 -5.99 -2.85 -0.35
CA ILE A 235 -5.92 -3.11 1.10
C ILE A 235 -6.10 -4.59 1.34
N ASP A 236 -5.21 -5.20 2.12
CA ASP A 236 -5.36 -6.60 2.50
C ASP A 236 -6.51 -6.74 3.51
N ARG A 237 -7.55 -7.47 3.12
CA ARG A 237 -8.74 -7.71 3.95
C ARG A 237 -8.40 -8.40 5.25
N ARG A 238 -7.32 -9.17 5.33
CA ARG A 238 -6.89 -9.84 6.58
C ARG A 238 -6.61 -8.82 7.68
N LEU A 239 -6.19 -7.60 7.33
CA LEU A 239 -5.98 -6.51 8.28
C LEU A 239 -7.29 -6.03 8.94
N ALA A 240 -8.44 -6.25 8.29
CA ALA A 240 -9.76 -5.91 8.84
C ALA A 240 -10.32 -6.96 9.82
N TYR A 241 -9.73 -8.16 9.86
CA TYR A 241 -10.26 -9.30 10.62
C TYR A 241 -9.37 -9.73 11.79
N GLY A 242 -8.23 -9.08 12.01
CA GLY A 242 -7.28 -9.45 13.06
C GLY A 242 -7.82 -9.20 14.48
N PRO A 243 -7.87 -10.22 15.36
CA PRO A 243 -8.01 -9.99 16.79
C PRO A 243 -6.64 -9.58 17.34
N GLY A 244 -6.49 -8.36 17.84
CA GLY A 244 -5.36 -7.99 18.68
C GLY A 244 -3.96 -8.04 18.04
N ARG A 245 -3.83 -7.80 16.74
CA ARG A 245 -2.53 -7.33 16.22
C ARG A 245 -2.38 -5.88 16.61
N SER A 246 -1.36 -5.58 17.39
CA SER A 246 -1.06 -4.22 17.79
C SER A 246 -0.66 -3.41 16.55
N LEU A 247 -0.80 -2.09 16.59
CA LEU A 247 -0.40 -1.18 15.51
C LEU A 247 1.03 -1.42 14.98
N TRP A 248 1.86 -2.12 15.75
CA TRP A 248 3.25 -2.46 15.50
C TRP A 248 3.47 -3.66 14.56
N ASP A 249 2.44 -4.46 14.25
CA ASP A 249 2.58 -5.68 13.43
C ASP A 249 2.45 -5.42 11.90
N ILE A 250 2.21 -4.18 11.48
CA ILE A 250 1.92 -3.83 10.07
C ILE A 250 3.21 -3.58 9.27
N GLU A 251 4.33 -3.24 9.90
CA GLU A 251 5.61 -3.00 9.22
C GLU A 251 6.30 -4.30 8.74
N GLU A 252 6.05 -5.46 9.36
CA GLU A 252 6.73 -6.71 8.99
C GLU A 252 6.09 -7.46 7.81
N SER A 253 4.81 -7.24 7.50
CA SER A 253 4.13 -7.99 6.43
C SER A 253 4.48 -7.57 5.00
N VAL A 254 5.23 -6.47 4.84
CA VAL A 254 5.67 -5.98 3.51
C VAL A 254 7.21 -6.03 3.36
N GLY A 255 7.96 -6.32 4.43
CA GLY A 255 9.42 -6.17 4.46
C GLY A 255 10.24 -7.39 4.90
N SER A 256 9.66 -8.56 5.17
CA SER A 256 10.44 -9.71 5.67
C SER A 256 9.93 -11.05 5.12
N GLN A 257 10.37 -11.38 3.91
CA GLN A 257 10.57 -12.78 3.52
C GLN A 257 11.96 -12.94 2.88
N THR A 258 13.00 -12.57 3.63
CA THR A 258 14.34 -13.15 3.45
C THR A 258 14.39 -14.43 4.27
N GLY A 259 14.41 -15.57 3.57
CA GLY A 259 14.42 -16.89 4.18
C GLY A 259 15.67 -17.14 5.01
N ASP A 260 15.48 -17.30 6.32
CA ASP A 260 16.41 -18.03 7.17
C ASP A 260 16.11 -19.54 7.03
N GLU A 261 16.72 -20.18 6.03
CA GLU A 261 16.87 -21.63 6.05
C GLU A 261 17.96 -22.01 7.05
N LYS A 262 17.50 -22.53 8.20
CA LYS A 262 18.32 -23.18 9.21
C LYS A 262 19.17 -24.28 8.56
N SER A 263 20.47 -24.09 8.66
CA SER A 263 21.52 -25.11 8.56
C SER A 263 21.12 -26.35 9.37
N THR A 264 20.80 -27.44 8.67
CA THR A 264 20.82 -28.81 9.20
C THR A 264 22.14 -29.46 8.80
N THR A 265 23.10 -29.39 9.72
CA THR A 265 24.27 -30.27 9.72
C THR A 265 23.83 -31.71 9.93
N ASN A 266 24.00 -32.57 8.93
CA ASN A 266 24.05 -34.01 9.11
C ASN A 266 25.41 -34.42 9.70
N PRO A 267 25.48 -35.20 10.79
CA PRO A 267 26.69 -35.91 11.14
C PRO A 267 26.70 -37.26 10.42
N CYS A 268 27.71 -37.48 9.58
CA CYS A 268 28.11 -38.82 9.15
C CYS A 268 28.79 -39.54 10.32
N ALA A 269 28.31 -40.74 10.62
CA ALA A 269 29.10 -41.89 11.03
C ALA A 269 28.47 -43.13 10.39
#